data_AF-A0A535YHE8-F1
#
_entry.id   AF-A0A535YHE8-F1
#
_cell.length_a   1.000
_cell.length_b   1.000
_cell.length_c   1.000
_cell.angle_alpha   90.00
_cell.angle_beta   90.00
_cell.angle_gamma   90.00
#
_symmetry.space_group_name_H-M   'P 1'
#
loop_
_entity.id
_entity.type
_entity.pdbx_description
1 polymer ?
#
loop_
_entity_poly.entity_id
_entity_poly.type
_entity_poly.pdbx_seq_one_letter_code
_entity_poly.pdbx_strand_id
1 'polypeptide(L)'
;MPLAHALCDSLMTKRDVTFTREQIAAYAAASGDQNPIHLDDDFARSVGLPGVIVHGMLQMGVLATVASEDAGGPEHLRRLFVRFAGMVVPGDTVTFTAGRGAKGKLDLSAVNQRGEPVLTKASAEFAPSPHRGAIRRRAPSRVRDAPRAQGEGRGA
;
A
#
# COMPACT_ATOMS: atom_id res chain seq x y z
N MET A 1 -21.48 10.48 14.29
CA MET A 1 -20.97 10.60 12.91
C MET A 1 -19.93 9.51 12.61
N PRO A 2 -20.30 8.22 12.41
CA PRO A 2 -19.32 7.16 12.12
C PRO A 2 -19.17 6.83 10.62
N LEU A 3 -20.13 7.22 9.78
CA LEU A 3 -20.16 6.84 8.36
C LEU A 3 -19.05 7.49 7.51
N ALA A 4 -18.56 8.68 7.89
CA ALA A 4 -17.53 9.38 7.11
C ALA A 4 -16.12 8.77 7.27
N HIS A 5 -15.83 8.15 8.43
CA HIS A 5 -14.55 7.51 8.68
C HIS A 5 -14.46 6.16 7.95
N ALA A 6 -15.53 5.36 7.98
CA ALA A 6 -15.62 4.08 7.28
C ALA A 6 -15.56 4.20 5.73
N LEU A 7 -15.99 5.35 5.17
CA LEU A 7 -15.86 5.63 3.74
C LEU A 7 -14.44 6.10 3.34
N CYS A 8 -13.65 6.59 4.29
CA CYS A 8 -12.27 7.02 4.04
C CYS A 8 -11.32 5.81 3.93
N ASP A 9 -11.57 4.76 4.71
CA ASP A 9 -10.86 3.46 4.58
C ASP A 9 -11.07 2.82 3.20
N SER A 10 -12.21 3.09 2.54
CA SER A 10 -12.53 2.56 1.22
C SER A 10 -11.76 3.23 0.06
N LEU A 11 -10.89 4.21 0.33
CA LEU A 11 -10.16 4.98 -0.69
C LEU A 11 -8.63 4.93 -0.55
N MET A 12 -8.09 4.08 0.33
CA MET A 12 -6.65 3.97 0.56
C MET A 12 -6.11 2.70 -0.08
N THR A 13 -5.05 2.81 -0.87
CA THR A 13 -4.31 1.63 -1.33
C THR A 13 -3.53 1.06 -0.15
N LYS A 14 -3.79 -0.20 0.20
CA LYS A 14 -3.14 -0.90 1.32
C LYS A 14 -2.53 -2.19 0.83
N ARG A 15 -1.34 -2.53 1.33
CA ARG A 15 -0.67 -3.82 1.09
C ARG A 15 0.03 -4.31 2.34
N ASP A 16 -0.27 -5.55 2.72
CA ASP A 16 0.44 -6.26 3.76
C ASP A 16 1.52 -7.14 3.12
N VAL A 17 2.77 -7.01 3.58
CA VAL A 17 3.92 -7.78 3.08
C VAL A 17 4.63 -8.42 4.25
N THR A 18 4.74 -9.75 4.22
CA THR A 18 5.60 -10.48 5.15
C THR A 18 6.97 -10.65 4.52
N PHE A 19 8.01 -10.14 5.17
CA PHE A 19 9.36 -10.15 4.63
C PHE A 19 10.05 -11.48 4.94
N THR A 20 10.57 -12.14 3.91
CA THR A 20 11.31 -13.41 4.07
C THR A 20 12.80 -13.24 3.82
N ARG A 21 13.61 -14.20 4.28
CA ARG A 21 15.07 -14.21 4.01
C ARG A 21 15.36 -14.28 2.52
N GLU A 22 14.54 -15.00 1.77
CA GLU A 22 14.67 -15.14 0.32
C GLU A 22 14.47 -13.79 -0.38
N GLN A 23 13.50 -12.98 0.06
CA GLN A 23 13.28 -11.64 -0.48
C GLN A 23 14.43 -10.69 -0.15
N ILE A 24 14.98 -10.78 1.05
CA ILE A 24 16.13 -9.98 1.48
C ILE A 24 17.37 -10.34 0.65
N ALA A 25 17.65 -11.63 0.46
CA ALA A 25 18.74 -12.11 -0.38
C ALA A 25 18.55 -11.71 -1.85
N ALA A 26 17.32 -11.84 -2.38
CA ALA A 26 16.99 -11.43 -3.74
C ALA A 26 17.17 -9.91 -3.93
N TYR A 27 16.77 -9.10 -2.95
CA TYR A 27 17.00 -7.66 -3.00
C TYR A 27 18.47 -7.30 -2.96
N ALA A 28 19.27 -7.93 -2.08
CA ALA A 28 20.72 -7.73 -2.04
C ALA A 28 21.37 -8.04 -3.39
N ALA A 29 20.99 -9.15 -4.03
CA ALA A 29 21.49 -9.54 -5.35
C ALA A 29 21.09 -8.53 -6.44
N ALA A 30 19.85 -8.05 -6.43
CA ALA A 30 19.34 -7.11 -7.44
C ALA A 30 19.85 -5.67 -7.26
N SER A 31 19.98 -5.21 -6.02
CA SER A 31 20.39 -3.83 -5.68
C SER A 31 21.90 -3.64 -5.59
N GLY A 32 22.65 -4.72 -5.37
CA GLY A 32 24.07 -4.67 -5.01
C GLY A 32 24.32 -4.32 -3.53
N ASP A 33 23.29 -4.12 -2.72
CA ASP A 33 23.44 -3.91 -1.27
C ASP A 33 23.69 -5.23 -0.54
N GLN A 34 24.97 -5.61 -0.55
CA GLN A 34 25.51 -6.81 0.09
C GLN A 34 25.94 -6.56 1.55
N ASN A 35 25.44 -5.50 2.21
CA ASN A 35 25.80 -5.22 3.59
C ASN A 35 25.46 -6.42 4.51
N PRO A 36 26.43 -7.00 5.24
CA PRO A 36 26.22 -8.23 5.99
C PRO A 36 25.14 -8.14 7.08
N ILE A 37 24.78 -6.94 7.55
CA ILE A 37 23.65 -6.77 8.50
C ILE A 37 22.31 -7.29 7.94
N HIS A 38 22.22 -7.47 6.63
CA HIS A 38 21.03 -7.98 5.94
C HIS A 38 21.13 -9.47 5.57
N LEU A 39 22.29 -10.11 5.72
CA LEU A 39 22.54 -11.45 5.17
C LEU A 39 23.10 -12.44 6.21
N ASP A 40 23.76 -11.93 7.24
CA ASP A 40 24.46 -12.73 8.25
C ASP A 40 23.95 -12.36 9.65
N ASP A 41 23.36 -13.34 10.34
CA ASP A 41 22.81 -13.12 11.69
C ASP A 41 23.90 -12.85 12.73
N ASP A 42 25.05 -13.49 12.61
CA ASP A 42 26.15 -13.37 13.57
C ASP A 42 26.82 -12.01 13.41
N PHE A 43 27.03 -11.57 12.17
CA PHE A 43 27.50 -10.21 11.91
C PHE A 43 26.50 -9.18 12.43
N ALA A 44 25.21 -9.32 12.11
CA ALA A 44 24.20 -8.38 12.55
C ALA A 44 24.14 -8.28 14.09
N ARG A 45 24.19 -9.42 14.80
CA ARG A 45 24.28 -9.45 16.26
C ARG A 45 25.57 -8.82 16.78
N SER A 46 26.70 -9.02 16.11
CA SER A 46 27.99 -8.44 16.52
C SER A 46 27.98 -6.90 16.52
N VAL A 47 27.13 -6.28 15.70
CA VAL A 47 26.96 -4.81 15.62
C VAL A 47 25.75 -4.31 16.43
N GLY A 48 25.15 -5.14 17.29
CA GLY A 48 24.09 -4.76 18.21
C GLY A 48 22.67 -4.86 17.66
N LEU A 49 22.45 -5.52 16.52
CA LEU A 49 21.12 -5.80 15.98
C LEU A 49 20.57 -7.13 16.55
N PRO A 50 19.25 -7.37 16.54
CA PRO A 50 18.67 -8.64 17.03
C PRO A 50 19.01 -9.87 16.15
N GLY A 51 19.54 -9.63 14.95
CA GLY A 51 19.79 -10.59 13.88
C GLY A 51 19.70 -9.85 12.55
N VAL A 52 19.61 -10.59 11.44
CA VAL A 52 19.39 -10.00 10.12
C VAL A 52 18.16 -9.08 10.14
N ILE A 53 18.33 -7.88 9.57
CA ILE A 53 17.23 -6.92 9.37
C ILE A 53 16.93 -6.76 7.88
N VAL A 54 15.69 -6.43 7.55
CA VAL A 54 15.26 -6.13 6.18
C VAL A 54 15.86 -4.80 5.73
N HIS A 55 16.37 -4.73 4.49
CA HIS A 55 16.84 -3.47 3.90
C HIS A 55 15.78 -2.38 3.99
N GLY A 56 16.15 -1.19 4.48
CA GLY A 56 15.23 -0.05 4.48
C GLY A 56 14.76 0.28 3.05
N MET A 57 15.67 0.21 2.08
CA MET A 57 15.36 0.50 0.68
C MET A 57 14.43 -0.54 0.03
N LEU A 58 14.44 -1.79 0.49
CA LEU A 58 13.43 -2.78 0.08
C LEU A 58 12.03 -2.37 0.55
N GLN A 59 11.88 -1.94 1.80
CA GLN A 59 10.61 -1.42 2.34
C GLN A 59 10.16 -0.16 1.59
N MET A 60 11.08 0.76 1.29
CA MET A 60 10.79 1.96 0.50
C MET A 60 10.33 1.60 -0.92
N GLY A 61 10.91 0.57 -1.54
CA GLY A 61 10.49 0.06 -2.85
C GLY A 61 9.06 -0.47 -2.84
N VAL A 62 8.69 -1.26 -1.82
CA VAL A 62 7.30 -1.72 -1.63
C VAL A 62 6.35 -0.53 -1.48
N LEU A 63 6.71 0.46 -0.66
CA LEU A 63 5.90 1.65 -0.46
C LEU A 63 5.76 2.48 -1.74
N ALA A 64 6.81 2.55 -2.57
CA ALA A 64 6.78 3.19 -3.88
C ALA A 64 5.76 2.53 -4.82
N THR A 65 5.68 1.19 -4.82
CA THR A 65 4.68 0.44 -5.58
C THR A 65 3.27 0.79 -5.12
N VAL A 66 3.02 0.76 -3.81
CA VAL A 66 1.70 1.12 -3.23
C VAL A 66 1.30 2.55 -3.59
N ALA A 67 2.24 3.50 -3.49
CA ALA A 67 1.97 4.89 -3.85
C ALA A 67 1.70 5.06 -5.35
N SER A 68 2.43 4.34 -6.20
CA SER A 68 2.27 4.37 -7.66
C SER A 68 0.93 3.81 -8.10
N GLU A 69 0.47 2.73 -7.48
CA GLU A 69 -0.85 2.14 -7.73
C GLU A 69 -1.98 3.11 -7.38
N ASP A 70 -1.90 3.80 -6.24
CA ASP A 70 -2.90 4.81 -5.85
C ASP A 70 -2.95 6.00 -6.82
N ALA A 71 -1.79 6.39 -7.34
CA ALA A 71 -1.65 7.48 -8.28
C ALA A 71 -2.03 7.12 -9.72
N GLY A 72 -2.29 5.84 -10.01
CA GLY A 72 -2.67 5.35 -11.33
C GLY A 72 -1.50 4.99 -12.25
N GLY A 73 -0.27 4.90 -11.72
CA GLY A 73 0.91 4.48 -12.47
C GLY A 73 2.23 5.04 -11.93
N PRO A 74 3.35 4.30 -12.07
CA PRO A 74 4.67 4.75 -11.60
C PRO A 74 5.22 5.95 -12.38
N GLU A 75 4.79 6.18 -13.61
CA GLU A 75 5.20 7.31 -14.47
C GLU A 75 4.79 8.68 -13.91
N HIS A 76 3.87 8.69 -12.96
CA HIS A 76 3.41 9.91 -12.31
C HIS A 76 4.22 10.27 -11.07
N LEU A 77 4.98 9.34 -10.47
CA LEU A 77 5.73 9.58 -9.25
C LEU A 77 6.91 10.52 -9.53
N ARG A 78 6.93 11.68 -8.87
CA ARG A 78 8.00 12.69 -9.01
C ARG A 78 8.96 12.70 -7.85
N ARG A 79 8.45 12.47 -6.66
CA ARG A 79 9.24 12.45 -5.44
C ARG A 79 8.66 11.44 -4.49
N LEU A 80 9.53 10.64 -3.89
CA LEU A 80 9.21 9.80 -2.75
C LEU A 80 10.16 10.16 -1.61
N PHE A 81 9.60 10.38 -0.43
CA PHE A 81 10.36 10.68 0.77
C PHE A 81 9.88 9.78 1.90
N VAL A 82 10.81 9.23 2.67
CA VAL A 82 10.55 8.42 3.86
C VAL A 82 11.61 8.70 4.92
N ARG A 83 11.26 8.51 6.19
CA ARG A 83 12.22 8.37 7.29
C ARG A 83 12.11 6.97 7.88
N PHE A 84 13.20 6.22 7.83
CA PHE A 84 13.31 4.92 8.51
C PHE A 84 13.28 5.13 10.03
N ALA A 85 12.35 4.47 10.71
CA ALA A 85 12.07 4.70 12.13
C ALA A 85 12.07 3.43 12.97
N GLY A 86 11.79 2.27 12.37
CA GLY A 86 11.78 0.98 13.04
C GLY A 86 12.56 -0.07 12.25
N MET A 87 13.12 -1.04 12.96
CA MET A 87 13.71 -2.23 12.36
C MET A 87 12.62 -3.24 12.02
N VAL A 88 12.81 -3.94 10.91
CA VAL A 88 11.96 -5.05 10.47
C VAL A 88 12.87 -6.26 10.34
N VAL A 89 12.47 -7.40 10.88
CA VAL A 89 13.22 -8.66 10.80
C VAL A 89 12.50 -9.67 9.89
N PRO A 90 13.19 -10.69 9.37
CA PRO A 90 12.54 -11.77 8.64
C PRO A 90 11.37 -12.37 9.43
N GLY A 91 10.24 -12.57 8.77
CA GLY A 91 8.99 -13.04 9.37
C GLY A 91 8.05 -11.93 9.84
N ASP A 92 8.51 -10.68 9.95
CA ASP A 92 7.63 -9.55 10.25
C ASP A 92 6.71 -9.25 9.05
N THR A 93 5.46 -8.91 9.36
CA THR A 93 4.50 -8.37 8.40
C THR A 93 4.41 -6.87 8.55
N VAL A 94 4.60 -6.13 7.45
CA VAL A 94 4.42 -4.68 7.41
C VAL A 94 3.22 -4.34 6.54
N THR A 95 2.34 -3.53 7.11
CA THR A 95 1.23 -2.89 6.43
C THR A 95 1.70 -1.57 5.84
N PHE A 96 1.75 -1.49 4.51
CA PHE A 96 2.02 -0.28 3.76
C PHE A 96 0.70 0.35 3.30
N THR A 97 0.57 1.66 3.45
CA THR A 97 -0.66 2.38 3.08
C THR A 97 -0.32 3.66 2.34
N ALA A 98 -1.08 3.94 1.27
CA ALA A 98 -1.13 5.23 0.60
C ALA A 98 -2.54 5.80 0.68
N GLY A 99 -2.62 7.06 1.13
CA GLY A 99 -3.87 7.80 1.24
C GLY A 99 -3.75 9.21 0.66
N ARG A 100 -4.90 9.87 0.56
CA ARG A 100 -4.99 11.23 0.01
C ARG A 100 -4.33 12.24 0.96
N GLY A 101 -3.27 12.89 0.50
CA GLY A 101 -2.68 14.04 1.16
C GLY A 101 -3.18 15.36 0.57
N ALA A 102 -2.38 16.42 0.75
CA ALA A 102 -2.60 17.72 0.10
C ALA A 102 -2.62 17.61 -1.44
N LYS A 103 -3.06 18.67 -2.14
CA LYS A 103 -3.13 18.67 -3.61
C LYS A 103 -1.78 18.28 -4.24
N GLY A 104 -1.78 17.21 -5.03
CA GLY A 104 -0.57 16.67 -5.68
C GLY A 104 0.31 15.79 -4.80
N LYS A 105 -0.13 15.45 -3.59
CA LYS A 105 0.60 14.61 -2.64
C LYS A 105 -0.23 13.42 -2.14
N LEU A 106 0.46 12.34 -1.83
CA LEU A 106 -0.06 11.23 -1.02
C LEU A 106 0.64 11.21 0.33
N ASP A 107 -0.15 10.97 1.37
CA ASP A 107 0.36 10.65 2.70
C ASP A 107 0.55 9.14 2.77
N LEU A 108 1.74 8.75 3.22
CA LEU A 108 2.16 7.35 3.22
C LEU A 108 2.48 6.91 4.65
N SER A 109 2.25 5.63 4.93
CA SER A 109 2.63 5.04 6.20
C SER A 109 3.05 3.58 6.02
N ALA A 110 3.90 3.12 6.94
CA ALA A 110 4.20 1.71 7.08
C ALA A 110 4.28 1.36 8.58
N VAL A 111 3.49 0.39 9.00
CA VAL A 111 3.45 -0.12 10.38
C VAL A 111 3.65 -1.63 10.38
N ASN A 112 4.36 -2.15 11.38
CA ASN A 112 4.50 -3.61 11.53
C ASN A 112 3.23 -4.24 12.12
N GLN A 113 3.24 -5.56 12.29
CA GLN A 113 2.13 -6.34 12.83
C GLN A 113 1.73 -5.97 14.28
N ARG A 114 2.59 -5.23 15.00
CA ARG A 114 2.31 -4.70 16.35
C ARG A 114 1.72 -3.29 16.31
N GLY A 115 1.54 -2.70 15.13
CA GLY A 115 1.10 -1.32 14.96
C GLY A 115 2.21 -0.29 15.19
N GLU A 116 3.47 -0.71 15.29
CA GLU A 116 4.60 0.20 15.47
C GLU A 116 5.05 0.77 14.12
N PRO A 117 5.35 2.08 14.04
CA PRO A 117 5.76 2.70 12.78
C PRO A 117 7.18 2.28 12.38
N VAL A 118 7.33 1.74 11.17
CA VAL A 118 8.63 1.36 10.58
C VAL A 118 9.13 2.41 9.58
N LEU A 119 8.21 3.06 8.86
CA LEU A 119 8.46 4.25 8.04
C LEU A 119 7.61 5.41 8.55
N THR A 120 8.24 6.57 8.75
CA THR A 120 7.58 7.78 9.24
C THR A 120 7.82 8.95 8.29
N LYS A 121 7.04 10.02 8.44
CA LYS A 121 7.11 11.23 7.61
C LYS A 121 7.10 10.89 6.12
N ALA A 122 6.40 9.82 5.74
CA ALA A 122 6.46 9.29 4.39
C ALA A 122 5.43 10.01 3.51
N SER A 123 5.88 10.44 2.33
CA SER A 123 5.04 11.18 1.38
C SER A 123 5.50 10.92 -0.04
N ALA A 124 4.56 10.99 -0.97
CA ALA A 124 4.86 11.00 -2.39
C ALA A 124 4.24 12.22 -3.08
N GLU A 125 4.95 12.77 -4.06
CA GLU A 125 4.47 13.87 -4.92
C GLU A 125 4.29 13.33 -6.33
N PHE A 126 3.17 13.65 -6.95
CA PHE A 126 2.79 13.15 -8.27
C PHE A 126 2.56 14.28 -9.26
N ALA A 127 2.93 14.03 -10.52
CA ALA A 127 2.46 14.88 -11.60
C ALA A 127 0.92 14.85 -11.67
N PRO A 128 0.27 15.95 -12.09
CA PRO A 128 -1.15 15.92 -12.39
C PRO A 128 -1.43 14.84 -13.43
N SER A 129 -2.20 13.81 -13.06
CA SER A 129 -2.65 12.82 -14.04
C SER A 129 -3.85 13.38 -14.82
N PRO A 130 -3.85 13.36 -16.17
CA PRO A 130 -5.02 13.72 -16.96
C PRO A 130 -6.20 12.75 -16.75
N HIS A 131 -5.96 11.58 -16.16
CA HIS A 131 -6.94 10.51 -16.03
C HIS A 131 -7.52 10.33 -14.63
N ARG A 132 -7.21 11.21 -13.66
CA ARG A 132 -7.96 11.25 -12.38
C ARG A 132 -9.31 11.98 -12.51
N GLY A 133 -9.91 11.93 -13.69
CA GLY A 133 -11.26 12.39 -13.99
C GLY A 133 -12.25 11.24 -13.82
N ALA A 134 -12.96 11.23 -12.69
CA ALA A 134 -14.16 10.43 -12.44
C ALA A 134 -14.01 8.91 -12.61
N ILE A 135 -13.71 8.22 -11.50
CA ILE A 135 -14.48 6.99 -11.22
C ILE A 135 -15.94 7.45 -11.10
N ARG A 136 -16.67 7.47 -12.23
CA ARG A 136 -18.12 7.65 -12.21
C ARG A 136 -18.65 6.52 -11.35
N ARG A 137 -19.21 6.88 -10.20
CA ARG A 137 -20.05 6.00 -9.39
C ARG A 137 -21.02 5.31 -10.35
N ARG A 138 -20.83 4.02 -10.62
CA ARG A 138 -21.86 3.25 -11.31
C ARG A 138 -23.02 3.18 -10.31
N ALA A 139 -24.04 4.00 -10.54
CA ALA A 139 -25.27 3.89 -9.78
C ALA A 139 -25.75 2.44 -9.90
N PRO A 140 -26.26 1.82 -8.82
CA PRO A 140 -26.85 0.51 -8.92
C PRO A 140 -27.93 0.57 -10.00
N SER A 141 -27.83 -0.32 -10.99
CA SER A 141 -28.84 -0.46 -12.03
C SER A 141 -30.18 -0.63 -11.35
N ARG A 142 -31.10 0.32 -11.56
CA ARG A 142 -32.50 0.13 -11.18
C ARG A 142 -32.96 -1.16 -11.85
N VAL A 143 -33.21 -2.18 -11.04
CA VAL A 143 -33.98 -3.35 -11.46
C VAL A 143 -35.27 -2.78 -12.03
N ARG A 144 -35.51 -3.01 -13.32
CA ARG A 144 -36.79 -2.66 -13.93
C ARG A 144 -37.79 -3.67 -13.38
N ASP A 145 -38.75 -3.18 -12.60
CA ASP A 145 -39.91 -3.98 -12.24
C ASP A 145 -40.60 -4.46 -13.52
N ALA A 146 -40.76 -5.77 -13.64
CA ALA A 146 -41.45 -6.40 -14.75
C ALA A 146 -42.95 -6.01 -14.71
N PRO A 147 -43.60 -5.80 -15.87
CA PRO A 147 -44.99 -5.41 -15.91
C PRO A 147 -45.92 -6.52 -15.41
N ARG A 148 -46.84 -6.11 -14.53
CA ARG A 148 -47.94 -6.91 -13.99
C ARG A 148 -48.78 -7.48 -15.14
N ALA A 149 -48.85 -8.80 -15.24
CA ALA A 149 -49.68 -9.50 -16.22
C ALA A 149 -51.16 -9.09 -16.03
N GLN A 150 -51.78 -8.62 -17.11
CA GLN A 150 -53.23 -8.44 -17.21
C GLN A 150 -53.84 -9.81 -17.46
N GLY A 151 -54.66 -10.29 -16.53
CA GLY A 151 -55.49 -11.46 -16.73
C GLY A 151 -56.70 -11.09 -17.58
N GLU A 152 -56.72 -11.53 -18.83
CA GLU A 152 -57.93 -11.63 -19.61
C GLU A 152 -58.79 -12.79 -19.08
N GLY A 153 -60.06 -12.49 -18.83
CA GLY A 153 -61.08 -13.49 -18.50
C GLY A 153 -61.89 -13.92 -19.72
N ARG A 154 -62.81 -14.85 -19.43
CA ARG A 154 -63.86 -15.48 -20.27
C ARG A 154 -63.37 -16.77 -20.94
N GLY A 155 -64.01 -17.92 -20.80
CA GLY A 155 -65.29 -18.28 -20.21
C GLY A 155 -65.92 -19.37 -21.07
N ALA A 156 -66.32 -20.50 -20.46
CA ALA A 156 -67.38 -21.43 -20.84
C ALA A 156 -67.29 -22.65 -19.91
#